data_AF-W9GYE4-F1
#
_entry.id   AF-W9GYE4-F1
#
_cell.length_a   1.000
_cell.length_b   1.000
_cell.length_c   1.000
_cell.angle_alpha   90.00
_cell.angle_beta   90.00
_cell.angle_gamma   90.00
#
_symmetry.space_group_name_H-M   'P 1'
#
loop_
_entity.id
_entity.type
_entity.pdbx_description
1 polymer ?
#
loop_
_entity_poly.entity_id
_entity_poly.type
_entity_poly.pdbx_seq_one_letter_code
_entity_poly.pdbx_strand_id
1 'polypeptide(L)'
;MSDQQLPVINISATDTAEAEGNSGTTPFIFTVTRSGPTTGTSTVSYSIIGTGGNAASASDFSENRLPSGTVEFAPGETTKTITINVAGDTVLETDEEFAVVLQPPTGAIRGTNYVAWSTITNDEVGTLPVINISATYTAEAEGNSGTTPFTFTVTRSGPTTGTSTVSYSIIGTGGNAASASDFSENRLPSGTVEFAPGETTKTITINVAGDTVLETDEEFAVVLQPPTGAIRGTNYVAWSTITNDDQDNQATSGDDSLAGSANNDSIDGLAGNDTILGMAGNDTLAGGGGDDTLDGGLGADSMAGGLG
;
A
#
# COMPACT_ATOMS: atom_id res chain seq x y z
N MET A 1 -13.74 -47.12 33.41
CA MET A 1 -12.71 -46.06 33.34
C MET A 1 -13.46 -44.75 33.34
N SER A 2 -13.43 -43.97 34.41
CA SER A 2 -14.05 -42.63 34.37
C SER A 2 -13.30 -41.82 33.31
N ASP A 3 -14.05 -41.16 32.44
CA ASP A 3 -13.51 -40.16 31.54
C ASP A 3 -12.81 -39.10 32.40
N GLN A 4 -11.48 -39.07 32.40
CA GLN A 4 -10.72 -38.13 33.21
C GLN A 4 -10.87 -36.77 32.53
N GLN A 5 -11.75 -35.94 33.09
CA GLN A 5 -11.93 -34.57 32.62
C GLN A 5 -10.59 -33.84 32.66
N LEU A 6 -10.12 -33.34 31.52
CA LEU A 6 -8.91 -32.53 31.46
C LEU A 6 -9.18 -31.13 32.04
N PRO A 7 -8.19 -30.50 32.69
CA PRO A 7 -8.31 -29.10 33.10
C PRO A 7 -8.44 -28.19 31.88
N VAL A 8 -9.02 -27.00 32.08
CA VAL A 8 -9.14 -25.95 31.06
C VAL A 8 -8.21 -24.80 31.42
N ILE A 9 -7.43 -24.32 30.45
CA ILE A 9 -6.54 -23.18 30.62
C ILE A 9 -7.09 -21.96 29.89
N ASN A 10 -7.24 -20.84 30.59
CA ASN A 10 -7.62 -19.54 30.05
C ASN A 10 -6.60 -18.46 30.44
N ILE A 11 -6.63 -17.33 29.75
CA ILE A 11 -5.83 -16.13 30.05
C ILE A 11 -6.73 -14.90 30.16
N SER A 12 -6.32 -13.95 31.00
CA SER A 12 -6.87 -12.60 31.06
C SER A 12 -5.76 -11.58 31.30
N ALA A 13 -5.88 -10.39 30.73
CA ALA A 13 -5.04 -9.26 31.11
C ALA A 13 -5.38 -8.84 32.54
N THR A 14 -4.35 -8.64 33.36
CA THR A 14 -4.52 -8.01 34.67
C THR A 14 -4.61 -6.50 34.49
N ASP A 15 -3.75 -5.98 33.60
CA ASP A 15 -3.71 -4.58 33.18
C ASP A 15 -4.12 -4.50 31.70
N THR A 16 -5.24 -3.84 31.41
CA THR A 16 -5.76 -3.72 30.03
C THR A 16 -5.11 -2.56 29.26
N ALA A 17 -4.48 -1.63 29.97
CA ALA A 17 -3.69 -0.55 29.41
C ALA A 17 -2.71 -0.05 30.47
N GLU A 18 -1.46 0.20 30.11
CA GLU A 18 -0.43 0.75 31.00
C GLU A 18 0.53 1.61 30.18
N ALA A 19 1.18 2.59 30.82
CA ALA A 19 2.18 3.41 30.15
C ALA A 19 3.50 2.64 29.97
N GLU A 20 4.21 2.86 28.87
CA GLU A 20 5.53 2.25 28.63
C GLU A 20 6.59 2.77 29.62
N GLY A 21 6.45 4.04 30.05
CA GLY A 21 7.37 4.69 30.95
C GLY A 21 8.59 5.25 30.22
N ASN A 22 9.22 6.25 30.82
CA ASN A 22 10.27 7.01 30.15
C ASN A 22 11.66 6.32 30.01
N SER A 23 11.84 5.14 30.63
CA SER A 23 13.11 4.39 30.61
C SER A 23 12.96 2.98 31.17
N GLY A 24 13.86 2.08 30.80
CA GLY A 24 13.93 0.73 31.37
C GLY A 24 12.84 -0.16 30.80
N THR A 25 12.11 -0.87 31.65
CA THR A 25 10.97 -1.68 31.20
C THR A 25 9.79 -1.58 32.15
N THR A 26 8.58 -1.51 31.62
CA THR A 26 7.34 -1.58 32.38
C THR A 26 6.71 -2.98 32.25
N PRO A 27 6.39 -3.66 33.37
CA PRO A 27 5.83 -5.01 33.34
C PRO A 27 4.30 -5.00 33.13
N PHE A 28 3.86 -5.62 32.03
CA PHE A 28 2.45 -5.91 31.77
C PHE A 28 2.11 -7.31 32.25
N ILE A 29 1.11 -7.45 33.13
CA ILE A 29 0.83 -8.70 33.82
C ILE A 29 -0.42 -9.38 33.25
N PHE A 30 -0.28 -10.65 32.89
CA PHE A 30 -1.38 -11.49 32.46
C PHE A 30 -1.55 -12.67 33.41
N THR A 31 -2.79 -12.94 33.79
CA THR A 31 -3.12 -14.07 34.65
C THR A 31 -3.60 -15.24 33.80
N VAL A 32 -2.90 -16.37 33.91
CA VAL A 32 -3.29 -17.64 33.32
C VAL A 32 -3.96 -18.48 34.38
N THR A 33 -5.17 -18.96 34.11
CA THR A 33 -5.98 -19.74 35.04
C THR A 33 -6.13 -21.17 34.54
N ARG A 34 -5.97 -22.13 35.45
CA ARG A 34 -6.26 -23.56 35.27
C ARG A 34 -7.50 -23.90 36.09
N SER A 35 -8.59 -24.30 35.42
CA SER A 35 -9.84 -24.73 36.05
C SER A 35 -10.11 -26.22 35.81
N GLY A 36 -10.97 -26.84 36.62
CA GLY A 36 -11.20 -28.28 36.60
C GLY A 36 -10.12 -29.06 37.36
N PRO A 37 -9.81 -30.30 36.97
CA PRO A 37 -8.88 -31.15 37.73
C PRO A 37 -7.44 -30.63 37.77
N THR A 38 -6.93 -30.43 38.98
CA THR A 38 -5.56 -29.93 39.23
C THR A 38 -4.56 -31.05 39.51
N THR A 39 -4.94 -32.31 39.30
CA THR A 39 -4.03 -33.45 39.38
C THR A 39 -3.08 -33.47 38.18
N GLY A 40 -1.81 -33.81 38.40
CA GLY A 40 -0.80 -33.84 37.33
C GLY A 40 -0.39 -32.46 36.82
N THR A 41 0.52 -32.47 35.85
CA THR A 41 1.09 -31.27 35.23
C THR A 41 0.32 -30.88 33.96
N SER A 42 0.30 -29.58 33.66
CA SER A 42 -0.20 -29.05 32.40
C SER A 42 0.74 -27.96 31.91
N THR A 43 1.00 -27.90 30.60
CA THR A 43 1.85 -26.88 29.99
C THR A 43 1.14 -26.17 28.85
N VAL A 44 1.36 -24.87 28.71
CA VAL A 44 0.84 -24.06 27.61
C VAL A 44 1.92 -23.08 27.15
N SER A 45 2.20 -23.07 25.85
CA SER A 45 3.07 -22.05 25.26
C SER A 45 2.25 -20.83 24.86
N TYR A 46 2.88 -19.66 24.83
CA TYR A 46 2.26 -18.41 24.40
C TYR A 46 3.18 -17.62 23.46
N SER A 47 2.56 -16.76 22.67
CA SER A 47 3.23 -15.81 21.77
C SER A 47 2.52 -14.46 21.82
N ILE A 48 3.28 -13.39 21.59
CA ILE A 48 2.72 -12.04 21.38
C ILE A 48 2.46 -11.78 19.90
N ILE A 49 1.36 -11.08 19.61
CA ILE A 49 1.09 -10.48 18.31
C ILE A 49 0.74 -9.00 18.53
N GLY A 50 1.26 -8.12 17.65
CA GLY A 50 0.76 -6.75 17.53
C GLY A 50 -0.61 -6.76 16.86
N THR A 51 -1.48 -5.83 17.25
CA THR A 51 -2.87 -5.79 16.79
C THR A 51 -3.38 -4.37 16.58
N GLY A 52 -4.54 -4.21 15.94
CA GLY A 52 -5.14 -2.90 15.75
C GLY A 52 -4.49 -2.07 14.64
N GLY A 53 -4.76 -0.77 14.64
CA GLY A 53 -4.21 0.19 13.65
C GLY A 53 -2.77 0.61 13.93
N ASN A 54 -2.37 0.57 15.20
CA ASN A 54 -1.02 0.81 15.71
C ASN A 54 -0.60 -0.45 16.47
N ALA A 55 -0.09 -1.43 15.73
CA ALA A 55 0.26 -2.72 16.29
C ALA A 55 1.66 -2.66 16.90
N ALA A 56 1.77 -3.03 18.18
CA ALA A 56 3.08 -3.15 18.81
C ALA A 56 3.95 -4.13 18.02
N SER A 57 5.15 -3.69 17.68
CA SER A 57 6.17 -4.38 16.93
C SER A 57 7.24 -4.98 17.86
N ALA A 58 8.36 -5.43 17.29
CA ALA A 58 9.47 -5.94 18.07
C ALA A 58 10.20 -4.84 18.87
N SER A 59 10.15 -3.58 18.42
CA SER A 59 10.83 -2.43 19.03
C SER A 59 10.35 -2.13 20.44
N ASP A 60 9.07 -2.35 20.70
CA ASP A 60 8.39 -1.86 21.92
C ASP A 60 8.58 -2.85 23.08
N PHE A 61 9.24 -3.98 22.81
CA PHE A 61 9.57 -4.98 23.81
C PHE A 61 11.08 -5.05 24.06
N SER A 62 11.42 -5.42 25.29
CA SER A 62 12.80 -5.71 25.66
C SER A 62 13.42 -6.73 24.70
N GLU A 63 14.68 -6.51 24.30
CA GLU A 63 15.46 -7.36 23.38
C GLU A 63 15.06 -7.27 21.89
N ASN A 64 14.25 -6.28 21.50
CA ASN A 64 13.88 -6.02 20.11
C ASN A 64 13.28 -7.27 19.41
N ARG A 65 12.37 -7.96 20.09
CA ARG A 65 11.69 -9.17 19.61
C ARG A 65 10.33 -9.32 20.29
N LEU A 66 9.34 -9.85 19.55
CA LEU A 66 8.05 -10.21 20.13
C LEU A 66 8.23 -11.32 21.19
N PRO A 67 7.80 -11.11 22.44
CA PRO A 67 7.97 -12.09 23.51
C PRO A 67 7.22 -13.40 23.25
N SER A 68 7.75 -14.48 23.82
CA SER A 68 7.12 -15.80 23.84
C SER A 68 7.63 -16.62 25.02
N GLY A 69 6.90 -17.67 25.38
CA GLY A 69 7.31 -18.53 26.48
C GLY A 69 6.39 -19.70 26.73
N THR A 70 6.60 -20.38 27.85
CA THR A 70 5.79 -21.51 28.29
C THR A 70 5.42 -21.34 29.76
N VAL A 71 4.15 -21.58 30.07
CA VAL A 71 3.61 -21.65 31.42
C VAL A 71 3.42 -23.12 31.80
N GLU A 72 3.96 -23.52 32.94
CA GLU A 72 3.78 -24.85 33.52
C GLU A 72 3.00 -24.76 34.83
N PHE A 73 1.94 -25.56 34.92
CA PHE A 73 1.19 -25.81 36.15
C PHE A 73 1.63 -27.13 36.76
N ALA A 74 2.21 -27.09 37.94
CA ALA A 74 2.43 -28.24 38.80
C ALA A 74 1.10 -28.75 39.39
N PRO A 75 1.07 -29.97 39.95
CA PRO A 75 -0.12 -30.48 40.64
C PRO A 75 -0.59 -29.53 41.73
N GLY A 76 -1.89 -29.21 41.74
CA GLY A 76 -2.52 -28.31 42.70
C GLY A 76 -2.48 -26.83 42.35
N GLU A 77 -1.68 -26.39 41.37
CA GLU A 77 -1.63 -24.99 40.95
C GLU A 77 -2.82 -24.62 40.06
N THR A 78 -3.44 -23.48 40.34
CA THR A 78 -4.63 -22.98 39.62
C THR A 78 -4.40 -21.66 38.91
N THR A 79 -3.34 -20.92 39.26
CA THR A 79 -2.99 -19.64 38.63
C THR A 79 -1.49 -19.53 38.39
N LYS A 80 -1.13 -18.86 37.30
CA LYS A 80 0.25 -18.46 36.94
C LYS A 80 0.20 -17.06 36.35
N THR A 81 1.32 -16.37 36.40
CA THR A 81 1.49 -15.06 35.78
C THR A 81 2.40 -15.18 34.55
N ILE A 82 2.05 -14.43 33.50
CA ILE A 82 2.95 -14.07 32.41
C ILE A 82 3.27 -12.60 32.60
N THR A 83 4.55 -12.24 32.55
CA THR A 83 5.01 -10.85 32.58
C THR A 83 5.62 -10.51 31.25
N ILE A 84 5.08 -9.50 30.58
CA ILE A 84 5.58 -8.95 29.34
C ILE A 84 6.26 -7.62 29.66
N ASN A 85 7.56 -7.53 29.41
CA ASN A 85 8.33 -6.31 29.68
C ASN A 85 8.33 -5.43 28.43
N VAL A 86 7.58 -4.34 28.48
CA VAL A 86 7.57 -3.29 27.46
C VAL A 86 8.76 -2.39 27.71
N ALA A 87 9.52 -2.07 26.67
CA ALA A 87 10.66 -1.16 26.76
C ALA A 87 10.14 0.27 26.87
N GLY A 88 10.62 1.01 27.86
CA GLY A 88 10.25 2.41 28.02
C GLY A 88 11.28 3.34 27.42
N ASP A 89 10.86 4.39 26.71
CA ASP A 89 11.74 5.42 26.17
C ASP A 89 11.12 6.83 26.18
N THR A 90 11.68 7.79 25.44
CA THR A 90 11.24 9.21 25.48
C THR A 90 10.80 9.72 24.11
N VAL A 91 10.62 8.81 23.16
CA VAL A 91 10.09 9.08 21.84
C VAL A 91 8.58 9.22 21.98
N LEU A 92 8.03 10.30 21.41
CA LEU A 92 6.59 10.45 21.37
C LEU A 92 6.02 9.48 20.35
N GLU A 93 5.08 8.64 20.78
CA GLU A 93 4.44 7.60 19.99
C GLU A 93 2.90 7.67 20.09
N THR A 94 2.22 6.85 19.31
CA THR A 94 0.77 6.63 19.49
C THR A 94 0.55 5.46 20.42
N ASP A 95 -0.58 5.41 21.12
CA ASP A 95 -0.97 4.18 21.82
C ASP A 95 -0.98 2.98 20.86
N GLU A 96 -0.37 1.89 21.32
CA GLU A 96 -0.19 0.66 20.55
C GLU A 96 -0.86 -0.53 21.22
N GLU A 97 -1.33 -1.49 20.43
CA GLU A 97 -2.06 -2.65 20.95
C GLU A 97 -1.33 -3.97 20.67
N PHE A 98 -1.34 -4.86 21.66
CA PHE A 98 -0.86 -6.24 21.50
C PHE A 98 -1.76 -7.26 22.20
N ALA A 99 -1.61 -8.52 21.81
CA ALA A 99 -2.31 -9.63 22.43
C ALA A 99 -1.36 -10.79 22.79
N VAL A 100 -1.58 -11.37 23.97
CA VAL A 100 -0.99 -12.65 24.40
C VAL A 100 -1.90 -13.78 23.94
N VAL A 101 -1.38 -14.65 23.09
CA VAL A 101 -2.12 -15.78 22.51
C VAL A 101 -1.60 -17.09 23.08
N LEU A 102 -2.47 -17.83 23.77
CA LEU A 102 -2.17 -19.19 24.22
C LEU A 102 -2.27 -20.20 23.06
N GLN A 103 -1.23 -21.00 22.90
CA GLN A 103 -1.19 -22.12 21.97
C GLN A 103 -1.94 -23.34 22.56
N PRO A 104 -2.24 -24.38 21.76
CA PRO A 104 -2.82 -25.61 22.29
C PRO A 104 -1.95 -26.22 23.42
N PRO A 105 -2.50 -26.44 24.63
CA PRO A 105 -1.73 -26.93 25.76
C PRO A 105 -1.51 -28.45 25.70
N THR A 106 -0.53 -28.93 26.47
CA THR A 106 -0.34 -30.36 26.76
C THR A 106 -0.88 -30.68 28.16
N GLY A 107 -1.65 -31.77 28.29
CA GLY A 107 -2.24 -32.17 29.57
C GLY A 107 -3.41 -31.28 30.04
N ALA A 108 -4.00 -30.49 29.14
CA ALA A 108 -5.16 -29.64 29.39
C ALA A 108 -5.94 -29.40 28.08
N ILE A 109 -7.10 -28.75 28.19
CA ILE A 109 -7.87 -28.20 27.08
C ILE A 109 -7.63 -26.68 27.04
N ARG A 110 -7.45 -26.11 25.85
CA ARG A 110 -7.43 -24.65 25.69
C ARG A 110 -8.86 -24.12 25.86
N GLY A 111 -9.06 -23.22 26.81
CA GLY A 111 -10.36 -22.60 27.03
C GLY A 111 -10.75 -21.61 25.94
N THR A 112 -11.95 -21.05 26.04
CA THR A 112 -12.47 -20.08 25.08
C THR A 112 -11.77 -18.72 25.19
N ASN A 113 -11.26 -18.39 26.38
CA ASN A 113 -10.49 -17.17 26.62
C ASN A 113 -9.00 -17.51 26.51
N TYR A 114 -8.51 -17.63 25.28
CA TYR A 114 -7.12 -17.97 24.99
C TYR A 114 -6.32 -16.81 24.39
N VAL A 115 -6.96 -15.64 24.25
CA VAL A 115 -6.35 -14.38 23.81
C VAL A 115 -6.65 -13.33 24.87
N ALA A 116 -5.63 -12.62 25.33
CA ALA A 116 -5.76 -11.48 26.22
C ALA A 116 -5.07 -10.26 25.60
N TRP A 117 -5.76 -9.13 25.60
CA TRP A 117 -5.35 -7.89 24.94
C TRP A 117 -4.85 -6.88 25.96
N SER A 118 -3.88 -6.05 25.58
CA SER A 118 -3.46 -4.90 26.36
C SER A 118 -2.97 -3.77 25.44
N THR A 119 -3.03 -2.54 25.94
CA THR A 119 -2.61 -1.32 25.24
C THR A 119 -1.38 -0.73 25.92
N ILE A 120 -0.35 -0.46 25.15
CA ILE A 120 0.80 0.36 25.55
C ILE A 120 0.40 1.80 25.31
N THR A 121 0.26 2.60 26.38
CA THR A 121 -0.12 4.01 26.25
C THR A 121 1.12 4.89 26.29
N ASN A 122 1.19 5.88 25.41
CA ASN A 122 2.28 6.85 25.40
C ASN A 122 2.17 7.79 26.62
N ASP A 123 3.23 7.95 27.41
CA ASP A 123 3.31 8.91 28.53
C ASP A 123 4.10 10.20 28.23
N GLU A 124 4.62 10.34 27.01
CA GLU A 124 5.38 11.49 26.56
C GLU A 124 4.47 12.70 26.30
N VAL A 125 4.93 13.88 26.71
CA VAL A 125 4.20 15.14 26.50
C VAL A 125 4.51 15.70 25.11
N GLY A 126 3.51 15.81 24.25
CA GLY A 126 3.65 16.46 22.96
C GLY A 126 2.50 16.22 22.00
N THR A 127 2.72 16.54 20.73
CA THR A 127 1.82 16.17 19.62
C THR A 127 2.65 15.54 18.52
N LEU A 128 2.22 14.41 17.98
CA LEU A 128 2.86 13.82 16.82
C LEU A 128 2.70 14.72 15.57
N PRO A 129 3.66 14.67 14.63
CA PRO A 129 3.44 15.25 13.32
C PRO A 129 2.26 14.61 12.60
N VAL A 130 1.66 15.34 11.68
CA VAL A 130 0.59 14.85 10.81
C VAL A 130 1.10 14.76 9.37
N ILE A 131 0.92 13.61 8.73
CA ILE A 131 1.32 13.41 7.34
C ILE A 131 0.10 13.43 6.42
N ASN A 132 0.12 14.30 5.41
CA ASN A 132 -0.89 14.40 4.36
C ASN A 132 -0.23 14.27 2.98
N ILE A 133 -1.04 14.00 1.95
CA ILE A 133 -0.62 13.97 0.54
C ILE A 133 -1.54 14.83 -0.32
N SER A 134 -0.98 15.40 -1.39
CA SER A 134 -1.70 16.12 -2.45
C SER A 134 -1.02 15.87 -3.79
N ALA A 135 -1.81 15.74 -4.86
CA ALA A 135 -1.28 15.70 -6.21
C ALA A 135 -0.78 17.09 -6.63
N THR A 136 0.35 17.15 -7.35
CA THR A 136 0.84 18.42 -7.92
C THR A 136 -0.09 18.88 -9.04
N TYR A 137 -0.54 17.93 -9.85
CA TYR A 137 -1.51 18.10 -10.93
C TYR A 137 -2.57 17.01 -10.80
N THR A 138 -3.82 17.33 -11.09
CA THR A 138 -4.94 16.38 -10.99
C THR A 138 -5.17 15.60 -12.28
N ALA A 139 -4.52 16.00 -13.37
CA ALA A 139 -4.56 15.35 -14.66
C ALA A 139 -3.28 15.69 -15.42
N GLU A 140 -2.66 14.71 -16.08
CA GLU A 140 -1.51 14.88 -16.98
C GLU A 140 -1.62 13.85 -18.11
N ALA A 141 -1.02 14.16 -19.25
CA ALA A 141 -0.99 13.25 -20.39
C ALA A 141 0.02 12.11 -20.18
N GLU A 142 -0.27 10.92 -20.70
CA GLU A 142 0.68 9.80 -20.65
C GLU A 142 1.89 10.00 -21.57
N GLY A 143 1.68 10.70 -22.70
CA GLY A 143 2.67 11.00 -23.71
C GLY A 143 2.97 9.81 -24.61
N ASN A 144 3.51 10.09 -25.81
CA ASN A 144 3.54 9.09 -26.88
C ASN A 144 4.57 7.95 -26.74
N SER A 145 5.45 8.02 -25.74
CA SER A 145 6.52 7.02 -25.52
C SER A 145 7.23 7.18 -24.18
N GLY A 146 7.86 6.11 -23.71
CA GLY A 146 8.71 6.17 -22.52
C GLY A 146 7.85 6.25 -21.26
N THR A 147 8.14 7.24 -20.40
CA THR A 147 7.38 7.43 -19.17
C THR A 147 7.16 8.89 -18.84
N THR A 148 5.96 9.25 -18.40
CA THR A 148 5.63 10.59 -17.89
C THR A 148 5.57 10.59 -16.36
N PRO A 149 6.28 11.51 -15.67
CA PRO A 149 6.32 11.55 -14.21
C PRO A 149 5.14 12.33 -13.62
N PHE A 150 4.26 11.62 -12.92
CA PHE A 150 3.20 12.19 -12.10
C PHE A 150 3.72 12.39 -10.68
N THR A 151 3.66 13.63 -10.18
CA THR A 151 4.26 13.97 -8.88
C THR A 151 3.21 14.28 -7.82
N PHE A 152 3.50 13.82 -6.61
CA PHE A 152 2.65 14.02 -5.44
C PHE A 152 3.51 14.57 -4.31
N THR A 153 3.02 15.61 -3.64
CA THR A 153 3.69 16.20 -2.49
C THR A 153 3.14 15.58 -1.21
N VAL A 154 4.00 14.92 -0.45
CA VAL A 154 3.72 14.46 0.91
C VAL A 154 4.20 15.53 1.88
N THR A 155 3.32 16.00 2.75
CA THR A 155 3.59 17.08 3.70
C THR A 155 3.51 16.57 5.12
N ARG A 156 4.58 16.82 5.90
CA ARG A 156 4.65 16.64 7.35
C ARG A 156 4.37 17.98 8.02
N SER A 157 3.28 18.09 8.78
CA SER A 157 2.94 19.27 9.58
C SER A 157 3.07 18.98 11.08
N GLY A 158 3.18 20.03 11.90
CA GLY A 158 3.45 19.88 13.34
C GLY A 158 4.94 19.70 13.63
N PRO A 159 5.30 18.99 14.71
CA PRO A 159 6.71 18.83 15.11
C PRO A 159 7.55 18.06 14.09
N THR A 160 8.74 18.61 13.80
CA THR A 160 9.69 18.02 12.84
C THR A 160 10.89 17.37 13.53
N THR A 161 10.83 17.19 14.86
CA THR A 161 11.81 16.42 15.62
C THR A 161 11.65 14.93 15.34
N GLY A 162 12.77 14.21 15.29
CA GLY A 162 12.73 12.77 15.02
C GLY A 162 12.34 12.39 13.59
N THR A 163 12.29 11.10 13.35
CA THR A 163 11.97 10.48 12.06
C THR A 163 10.50 10.09 11.99
N SER A 164 9.90 10.14 10.80
CA SER A 164 8.57 9.58 10.55
C SER A 164 8.57 8.83 9.21
N THR A 165 7.91 7.69 9.14
CA THR A 165 7.81 6.90 7.91
C THR A 165 6.35 6.68 7.54
N VAL A 166 6.05 6.67 6.24
CA VAL A 166 4.72 6.33 5.72
C VAL A 166 4.87 5.51 4.45
N SER A 167 4.23 4.35 4.40
CA SER A 167 4.15 3.57 3.16
C SER A 167 2.97 4.03 2.32
N TYR A 168 3.08 3.88 1.01
CA TYR A 168 2.00 4.19 0.07
C TYR A 168 1.81 3.08 -0.95
N SER A 169 0.61 3.04 -1.52
CA SER A 169 0.22 2.14 -2.60
C SER A 169 -0.65 2.88 -3.61
N ILE A 170 -0.59 2.47 -4.88
CA ILE A 170 -1.50 2.95 -5.92
C ILE A 170 -2.72 2.02 -6.02
N ILE A 171 -3.89 2.62 -6.23
CA ILE A 171 -5.12 1.92 -6.63
C ILE A 171 -5.69 2.57 -7.88
N GLY A 172 -6.18 1.78 -8.83
CA GLY A 172 -7.03 2.25 -9.92
C GLY A 172 -8.43 2.57 -9.39
N THR A 173 -9.06 3.61 -9.94
CA THR A 173 -10.34 4.13 -9.45
C THR A 173 -11.27 4.59 -10.57
N GLY A 174 -12.51 4.95 -10.24
CA GLY A 174 -13.45 5.48 -11.24
C GLY A 174 -14.03 4.41 -12.17
N GLY A 175 -14.58 4.86 -13.30
CA GLY A 175 -15.18 3.99 -14.34
C GLY A 175 -14.14 3.33 -15.25
N ASN A 176 -13.03 4.03 -15.48
CA ASN A 176 -11.86 3.56 -16.21
C ASN A 176 -10.69 3.61 -15.23
N ALA A 177 -10.44 2.48 -14.55
CA ALA A 177 -9.45 2.42 -13.50
C ALA A 177 -8.09 2.07 -14.07
N ALA A 178 -7.08 2.89 -13.76
CA ALA A 178 -5.71 2.59 -14.15
C ALA A 178 -5.29 1.22 -13.58
N SER A 179 -4.68 0.40 -14.42
CA SER A 179 -4.25 -0.95 -14.15
C SER A 179 -2.74 -1.04 -14.05
N ALA A 180 -2.20 -2.26 -14.01
CA ALA A 180 -0.75 -2.46 -13.96
C ALA A 180 -0.05 -2.01 -15.27
N SER A 181 -0.73 -2.12 -16.42
CA SER A 181 -0.22 -1.81 -17.76
C SER A 181 0.25 -0.36 -17.91
N ASP A 182 -0.47 0.56 -17.29
CA ASP A 182 -0.33 2.01 -17.50
C ASP A 182 0.89 2.57 -16.75
N PHE A 183 1.66 1.70 -16.09
CA PHE A 183 2.86 2.07 -15.34
C PHE A 183 4.09 1.35 -15.88
N SER A 184 5.23 2.05 -15.84
CA SER A 184 6.54 1.67 -16.41
C SER A 184 7.11 0.28 -16.07
N GLU A 185 6.54 -0.45 -15.11
CA GLU A 185 7.00 -1.76 -14.66
C GLU A 185 5.92 -2.85 -14.73
N ASN A 186 4.81 -2.58 -15.43
CA ASN A 186 3.64 -3.45 -15.50
C ASN A 186 3.17 -3.94 -14.11
N ARG A 187 3.14 -3.02 -13.14
CA ARG A 187 2.70 -3.25 -11.76
C ARG A 187 2.21 -1.94 -11.14
N LEU A 188 1.24 -2.03 -10.24
CA LEU A 188 0.83 -0.88 -9.43
C LEU A 188 2.00 -0.45 -8.52
N PRO A 189 2.45 0.82 -8.60
CA PRO A 189 3.55 1.31 -7.79
C PRO A 189 3.23 1.30 -6.29
N SER A 190 4.29 1.17 -5.49
CA SER A 190 4.25 1.29 -4.02
C SER A 190 5.62 1.72 -3.51
N GLY A 191 5.67 2.18 -2.27
CA GLY A 191 6.94 2.58 -1.66
C GLY A 191 6.77 3.11 -0.25
N THR A 192 7.87 3.64 0.29
CA THR A 192 7.90 4.26 1.62
C THR A 192 8.53 5.64 1.53
N VAL A 193 7.92 6.61 2.19
CA VAL A 193 8.43 7.96 2.37
C VAL A 193 8.96 8.06 3.79
N GLU A 194 10.21 8.50 3.94
CA GLU A 194 10.85 8.76 5.22
C GLU A 194 11.16 10.25 5.34
N PHE A 195 10.71 10.87 6.44
CA PHE A 195 11.08 12.21 6.86
C PHE A 195 12.17 12.13 7.91
N ALA A 196 13.35 12.65 7.58
CA ALA A 196 14.40 12.91 8.56
C ALA A 196 14.04 14.12 9.45
N PRO A 197 14.74 14.31 10.58
CA PRO A 197 14.52 15.49 11.43
C PRO A 197 14.65 16.80 10.66
N GLY A 198 13.68 17.69 10.81
CA GLY A 198 13.62 18.99 10.15
C GLY A 198 12.98 19.00 8.76
N GLU A 199 12.73 17.85 8.14
CA GLU A 199 12.08 17.79 6.82
C GLU A 199 10.56 17.95 6.93
N THR A 200 9.97 18.74 6.04
CA THR A 200 8.52 19.04 6.03
C THR A 200 7.81 18.58 4.77
N THR A 201 8.53 18.34 3.67
CA THR A 201 7.95 17.87 2.41
C THR A 201 8.81 16.81 1.75
N LYS A 202 8.16 15.84 1.09
CA LYS A 202 8.77 14.85 0.20
C LYS A 202 7.94 14.74 -1.07
N THR A 203 8.57 14.27 -2.14
CA THR A 203 7.91 14.03 -3.42
C THR A 203 7.84 12.53 -3.70
N ILE A 204 6.66 12.04 -4.01
CA ILE A 204 6.46 10.73 -4.65
C ILE A 204 6.36 11.00 -6.15
N THR A 205 7.09 10.21 -6.95
CA THR A 205 7.00 10.24 -8.41
C THR A 205 6.47 8.90 -8.90
N ILE A 206 5.40 8.95 -9.68
CA ILE A 206 4.76 7.81 -10.32
C ILE A 206 5.01 7.92 -11.82
N ASN A 207 5.73 6.96 -12.40
CA ASN A 207 6.05 6.97 -13.83
C ASN A 207 4.97 6.19 -14.60
N VAL A 208 4.09 6.93 -15.26
CA VAL A 208 3.07 6.41 -16.18
C VAL A 208 3.76 6.02 -17.48
N ALA A 209 3.44 4.84 -18.02
CA ALA A 209 3.96 4.40 -19.31
C ALA A 209 3.23 5.17 -20.41
N GLY A 210 3.99 5.79 -21.31
CA GLY A 210 3.41 6.45 -22.46
C GLY A 210 3.48 5.56 -23.70
N ASP A 211 2.43 5.53 -24.49
CA ASP A 211 2.38 4.82 -25.77
C ASP A 211 1.55 5.56 -26.83
N THR A 212 1.11 4.89 -27.88
CA THR A 212 0.38 5.52 -29.00
C THR A 212 -0.96 4.85 -29.26
N VAL A 213 -1.47 4.09 -28.29
CA VAL A 213 -2.73 3.36 -28.39
C VAL A 213 -3.81 4.28 -27.88
N LEU A 214 -4.82 4.51 -28.73
CA LEU A 214 -5.98 5.29 -28.30
C LEU A 214 -6.72 4.56 -27.18
N GLU A 215 -6.70 5.16 -26.00
CA GLU A 215 -7.35 4.70 -24.78
C GLU A 215 -8.33 5.76 -24.24
N THR A 216 -9.05 5.40 -23.19
CA THR A 216 -9.90 6.36 -22.48
C THR A 216 -9.15 6.89 -21.29
N ASP A 217 -9.34 8.17 -20.92
CA ASP A 217 -8.80 8.71 -19.67
C ASP A 217 -9.07 7.77 -18.48
N GLU A 218 -8.01 7.47 -17.73
CA GLU A 218 -8.06 6.59 -16.57
C GLU A 218 -7.74 7.34 -15.28
N GLU A 219 -8.29 6.84 -14.17
CA GLU A 219 -8.08 7.44 -12.85
C GLU A 219 -7.32 6.50 -11.90
N PHE A 220 -6.40 7.07 -11.13
CA PHE A 220 -5.74 6.39 -10.02
C PHE A 220 -5.62 7.28 -8.79
N ALA A 221 -5.35 6.64 -7.65
CA ALA A 221 -5.07 7.32 -6.40
C ALA A 221 -3.83 6.77 -5.70
N VAL A 222 -3.02 7.69 -5.14
CA VAL A 222 -1.96 7.40 -4.18
C VAL A 222 -2.56 7.37 -2.78
N VAL A 223 -2.48 6.24 -2.11
CA VAL A 223 -3.06 6.03 -0.76
C VAL A 223 -1.94 5.85 0.26
N LEU A 224 -1.88 6.73 1.26
CA LEU A 224 -0.98 6.58 2.41
C LEU A 224 -1.54 5.58 3.41
N GLN A 225 -0.71 4.63 3.82
CA GLN A 225 -0.96 3.71 4.93
C GLN A 225 -0.75 4.42 6.28
N PRO A 226 -1.16 3.82 7.41
CA PRO A 226 -0.82 4.36 8.74
C PRO A 226 0.70 4.55 8.86
N PRO A 227 1.17 5.77 9.23
CA PRO A 227 2.59 6.04 9.39
C PRO A 227 3.12 5.58 10.76
N THR A 228 4.44 5.43 10.88
CA THR A 228 5.15 5.25 12.16
C THR A 228 5.78 6.58 12.58
N GLY A 229 5.71 6.93 13.86
CA GLY A 229 6.22 8.19 14.40
C GLY A 229 5.47 9.43 13.90
N ALA A 230 4.22 9.27 13.46
CA ALA A 230 3.32 10.33 13.01
C ALA A 230 1.86 9.90 13.08
N ILE A 231 0.94 10.84 12.88
CA ILE A 231 -0.48 10.59 12.66
C ILE A 231 -0.77 10.70 11.16
N ARG A 232 -1.58 9.77 10.63
CA ARG A 232 -2.11 9.92 9.27
C ARG A 232 -3.14 11.06 9.25
N GLY A 233 -2.89 12.08 8.44
CA GLY A 233 -3.81 13.20 8.28
C GLY A 233 -5.10 12.83 7.55
N THR A 234 -6.05 13.76 7.51
CA THR A 234 -7.34 13.56 6.83
C THR A 234 -7.20 13.48 5.31
N ASN A 235 -6.16 14.11 4.74
CA ASN A 235 -5.85 14.04 3.33
C ASN A 235 -4.77 12.99 3.12
N TYR A 236 -5.17 11.72 3.13
CA TYR A 236 -4.28 10.57 2.95
C TYR A 236 -4.45 9.86 1.59
N VAL A 237 -5.32 10.39 0.74
CA VAL A 237 -5.56 9.92 -0.63
C VAL A 237 -5.40 11.10 -1.57
N ALA A 238 -4.54 10.97 -2.58
CA ALA A 238 -4.39 11.95 -3.65
C ALA A 238 -4.70 11.30 -5.00
N TRP A 239 -5.58 11.95 -5.76
CA TRP A 239 -6.11 11.44 -7.02
C TRP A 239 -5.39 12.09 -8.20
N SER A 240 -5.26 11.36 -9.31
CA SER A 240 -4.85 11.91 -10.60
C SER A 240 -5.50 11.13 -11.75
N THR A 241 -5.74 11.84 -12.84
CA THR A 241 -6.19 11.28 -14.12
C THR A 241 -5.01 11.17 -15.08
N ILE A 242 -4.86 10.01 -15.72
CA ILE A 242 -4.02 9.83 -16.89
C ILE A 242 -4.91 10.20 -18.07
N THR A 243 -4.58 11.28 -18.78
CA THR A 243 -5.33 11.69 -19.96
C THR A 243 -4.69 11.13 -21.20
N ASN A 244 -5.49 10.52 -22.06
CA ASN A 244 -5.03 10.04 -23.35
C ASN A 244 -4.76 11.26 -24.27
N ASP A 245 -3.52 11.43 -24.72
CA ASP A 245 -3.14 12.45 -25.71
C ASP A 245 -2.93 11.89 -27.12
N ASP A 246 -3.25 10.61 -27.32
CA ASP A 246 -3.15 9.94 -28.61
C ASP A 246 -4.26 10.30 -29.59
N GLN A 247 -3.89 10.27 -30.87
CA GLN A 247 -4.81 10.47 -31.97
C GLN A 247 -5.36 9.13 -32.45
N ASP A 248 -6.66 9.12 -32.77
CA ASP A 248 -7.28 8.00 -33.47
C ASP A 248 -6.71 7.92 -34.89
N ASN A 249 -5.70 7.08 -35.08
CA ASN A 249 -5.05 6.85 -36.37
C ASN A 249 -5.70 5.68 -37.12
N GLN A 250 -6.97 5.38 -36.84
CA GLN A 250 -7.75 4.39 -37.58
C GLN A 250 -8.60 5.07 -38.64
N ALA A 251 -8.49 4.58 -39.87
CA ALA A 251 -9.36 4.99 -40.96
C ALA A 251 -10.82 4.59 -40.69
N THR A 252 -11.74 5.47 -41.03
CA THR A 252 -13.18 5.33 -40.96
C THR A 252 -13.78 5.52 -42.35
N SER A 253 -15.09 5.74 -42.47
CA SER A 253 -15.72 6.08 -43.76
C SER A 253 -16.07 7.57 -43.86
N GLY A 254 -15.42 8.40 -43.06
CA GLY A 254 -15.55 9.86 -43.06
C GLY A 254 -14.20 10.50 -43.35
N ASP A 255 -14.15 11.83 -43.32
CA ASP A 255 -12.91 12.58 -43.60
C ASP A 255 -11.91 12.40 -42.43
N ASP A 256 -10.83 11.64 -42.66
CA ASP A 256 -9.83 11.30 -41.64
C ASP A 256 -8.50 12.05 -41.81
N SER A 257 -7.72 12.13 -40.74
CA SER A 257 -6.35 12.65 -40.75
C SER A 257 -5.41 11.59 -40.20
N LEU A 258 -4.79 10.83 -41.09
CA LEU A 258 -3.97 9.67 -40.78
C LEU A 258 -2.48 9.98 -40.97
N ALA A 259 -1.64 9.42 -40.11
CA ALA A 259 -0.20 9.57 -40.22
C ALA A 259 0.54 8.25 -39.94
N GLY A 260 1.48 7.90 -40.80
CA GLY A 260 2.41 6.80 -40.63
C GLY A 260 3.47 7.10 -39.58
N SER A 261 4.42 6.19 -39.49
CA SER A 261 5.56 6.20 -38.59
C SER A 261 6.85 6.46 -39.36
N ALA A 262 8.01 6.25 -38.73
CA ALA A 262 9.30 6.30 -39.43
C ALA A 262 9.69 4.96 -40.09
N ASN A 263 8.74 4.04 -40.26
CA ASN A 263 8.92 2.72 -40.87
C ASN A 263 8.14 2.61 -42.19
N ASN A 264 8.22 1.47 -42.87
CA ASN A 264 7.39 1.23 -44.05
C ASN A 264 5.95 0.95 -43.62
N ASP A 265 5.06 1.90 -43.85
CA ASP A 265 3.67 1.85 -43.42
C ASP A 265 2.71 1.45 -44.55
N SER A 266 1.54 0.94 -44.18
CA SER A 266 0.45 0.61 -45.12
C SER A 266 -0.84 1.20 -44.60
N ILE A 267 -1.30 2.30 -45.21
CA ILE A 267 -2.47 3.07 -44.76
C ILE A 267 -3.52 3.10 -45.88
N ASP A 268 -4.78 2.86 -45.53
CA ASP A 268 -5.94 2.93 -46.43
C ASP A 268 -6.98 3.85 -45.77
N GLY A 269 -7.26 5.01 -46.38
CA GLY A 269 -8.24 6.01 -45.92
C GLY A 269 -9.69 5.58 -46.06
N LEU A 270 -9.95 4.51 -46.82
CA LEU A 270 -11.29 3.97 -47.09
C LEU A 270 -12.21 4.90 -47.87
N ALA A 271 -13.02 5.75 -47.23
CA ALA A 271 -13.97 6.63 -47.89
C ALA A 271 -14.09 7.92 -47.08
N GLY A 272 -14.31 9.05 -47.73
CA GLY A 272 -14.12 10.36 -47.10
C GLY A 272 -13.10 11.16 -47.91
N ASN A 273 -12.91 12.43 -47.54
CA ASN A 273 -11.82 13.25 -48.06
C ASN A 273 -10.67 13.20 -47.06
N ASP A 274 -9.73 12.28 -47.26
CA ASP A 274 -8.73 11.95 -46.25
C ASP A 274 -7.45 12.76 -46.40
N THR A 275 -6.75 13.00 -45.31
CA THR A 275 -5.36 13.48 -45.31
C THR A 275 -4.45 12.40 -44.75
N ILE A 276 -3.56 11.85 -45.58
CA ILE A 276 -2.68 10.73 -45.19
C ILE A 276 -1.21 11.14 -45.36
N LEU A 277 -0.44 11.06 -44.27
CA LEU A 277 1.00 11.38 -44.24
C LEU A 277 1.83 10.11 -43.99
N GLY A 278 2.67 9.64 -44.91
CA GLY A 278 3.53 8.46 -44.73
C GLY A 278 4.71 8.67 -43.78
N MET A 279 5.19 9.90 -43.64
CA MET A 279 6.38 10.29 -42.89
C MET A 279 7.70 9.76 -43.45
N ALA A 280 8.29 8.68 -42.93
CA ALA A 280 9.58 8.18 -43.43
C ALA A 280 9.53 6.67 -43.54
N GLY A 281 10.08 6.10 -44.62
CA GLY A 281 9.86 4.69 -44.94
C GLY A 281 9.56 4.53 -46.42
N ASN A 282 9.38 3.30 -46.87
CA ASN A 282 8.81 3.05 -48.19
C ASN A 282 7.33 2.70 -47.99
N ASP A 283 6.47 3.69 -48.12
CA ASP A 283 5.09 3.58 -47.65
C ASP A 283 4.13 3.13 -48.75
N THR A 284 3.00 2.53 -48.35
CA THR A 284 1.88 2.23 -49.24
C THR A 284 0.65 2.98 -48.74
N LEU A 285 0.26 4.05 -49.43
CA LEU A 285 -0.86 4.90 -49.04
C LEU A 285 -1.99 4.77 -50.06
N ALA A 286 -3.21 4.45 -49.60
CA ALA A 286 -4.42 4.45 -50.41
C ALA A 286 -5.39 5.50 -49.83
N GLY A 287 -5.84 6.44 -50.66
CA GLY A 287 -6.85 7.43 -50.26
C GLY A 287 -8.25 6.82 -50.17
N GLY A 288 -8.58 5.89 -51.07
CA GLY A 288 -9.84 5.19 -51.02
C GLY A 288 -10.93 5.91 -51.83
N GLY A 289 -11.86 6.61 -51.20
CA GLY A 289 -13.04 7.15 -51.87
C GLY A 289 -13.41 8.55 -51.42
N GLY A 290 -12.99 9.55 -52.17
CA GLY A 290 -13.28 10.97 -51.99
C GLY A 290 -12.09 11.80 -52.46
N ASP A 291 -12.10 13.10 -52.16
CA ASP A 291 -11.04 14.02 -52.58
C ASP A 291 -9.88 13.97 -51.56
N ASP A 292 -8.97 13.02 -51.74
CA ASP A 292 -7.89 12.73 -50.78
C ASP A 292 -6.62 13.57 -50.99
N THR A 293 -5.89 13.80 -49.90
CA THR A 293 -4.55 14.40 -49.87
C THR A 293 -3.55 13.38 -49.32
N LEU A 294 -2.66 12.88 -50.18
CA LEU A 294 -1.61 11.92 -49.80
C LEU A 294 -0.22 12.58 -49.86
N ASP A 295 0.56 12.46 -48.79
CA ASP A 295 1.97 12.84 -48.73
C ASP A 295 2.80 11.64 -48.27
N GLY A 296 3.55 11.02 -49.18
CA GLY A 296 4.40 9.86 -48.88
C GLY A 296 5.60 10.19 -47.97
N GLY A 297 6.03 11.45 -47.88
CA GLY A 297 7.21 11.81 -47.09
C GLY A 297 8.55 11.31 -47.68
N LEU A 298 9.41 10.73 -46.84
CA LEU A 298 10.77 10.31 -47.19
C LEU A 298 10.85 8.82 -47.51
N GLY A 299 11.06 8.49 -48.79
CA GLY A 299 11.47 7.16 -49.22
C GLY A 299 10.95 6.82 -50.60
N ALA A 300 10.72 5.54 -50.86
CA ALA A 300 10.16 5.06 -52.11
C ALA A 300 8.72 4.61 -51.91
N ASP A 301 7.79 5.53 -52.09
CA ASP A 301 6.39 5.36 -51.70
C ASP A 301 5.51 4.93 -52.88
N SER A 302 4.44 4.21 -52.55
CA SER A 302 3.38 3.79 -53.45
C SER A 302 2.07 4.43 -53.01
N MET A 303 1.60 5.43 -53.75
CA MET A 303 0.38 6.17 -53.42
C MET A 303 -0.73 5.92 -54.46
N ALA A 304 -1.95 5.65 -53.99
CA ALA A 304 -3.13 5.48 -54.82
C ALA A 304 -4.28 6.35 -54.30
N GLY A 305 -4.62 7.43 -55.01
CA GLY A 305 -5.68 8.36 -54.60
C GLY A 305 -7.11 7.81 -54.71
N GLY A 306 -7.33 6.61 -55.24
CA GLY A 306 -8.67 6.00 -55.22
C GLY A 306 -9.71 6.67 -56.13
N LEU A 307 -10.98 6.67 -55.70
CA LEU A 307 -12.14 7.21 -56.41
C LEU A 307 -12.55 8.57 -55.84
N GLY A 308 -12.26 9.66 -56.56
CA GLY A 308 -12.67 11.03 -56.22
C GLY A 308 -12.16 11.98 -57.28
#